data_AF-A0A2M8CBR3-F1
#
_entry.id   AF-A0A2M8CBR3-F1
#
_cell.length_a   1.000
_cell.length_b   1.000
_cell.length_c   1.000
_cell.angle_alpha   90.00
_cell.angle_beta   90.00
_cell.angle_gamma   90.00
#
_symmetry.space_group_name_H-M   'P 1'
#
loop_
_entity.id
_entity.type
_entity.pdbx_description
1 polymer ?
#
loop_
_entity_poly.entity_id
_entity_poly.type
_entity_poly.pdbx_seq_one_letter_code
_entity_poly.pdbx_strand_id
1 'polypeptide(L)'
;TSVLITPDGKTMEAEAAHGTVTRHFREHQKGKPTSTNPIASIFAWTRGLAHRGRLDNNQPLVNFALKIEKVCVDTVESGLMTKDLALIIHGKNLKKEDYLTTEGFLDALANRLQKELF
;
A
#
# COMPACT_ATOMS: atom_id res chain seq x y z
N THR A 1 4.48 7.49 2.03
CA THR A 1 4.71 7.04 3.42
C THR A 1 5.64 8.00 4.09
N SER A 2 5.42 8.26 5.38
CA SER A 2 6.27 9.09 6.24
C SER A 2 7.15 8.20 7.09
N VAL A 3 8.38 8.64 7.37
CA VAL A 3 9.33 7.92 8.22
C VAL A 3 10.04 8.95 9.10
N LEU A 4 9.99 8.75 10.41
CA LEU A 4 10.74 9.51 11.40
C LEU A 4 11.93 8.65 11.88
N ILE A 5 13.14 9.19 11.83
CA ILE A 5 14.37 8.50 12.24
C ILE A 5 15.06 9.34 13.32
N THR A 6 15.49 8.70 14.41
CA THR A 6 16.29 9.36 15.45
C THR A 6 17.71 9.66 14.95
N PRO A 7 18.41 10.67 15.51
CA PRO A 7 19.75 11.04 15.04
C PRO A 7 20.79 9.91 15.10
N ASP A 8 20.61 8.92 15.98
CA ASP A 8 21.48 7.74 16.08
C ASP A 8 21.21 6.67 15.00
N GLY A 9 20.17 6.85 14.18
CA GLY A 9 19.76 5.94 13.11
C GLY A 9 19.15 4.61 13.60
N LYS A 10 18.98 4.41 14.92
CA LYS A 10 18.54 3.13 15.48
C LYS A 10 17.04 3.03 15.64
N THR A 11 16.39 4.12 16.03
CA THR A 11 14.95 4.15 16.24
C THR A 11 14.27 4.77 15.03
N MET A 12 13.24 4.09 14.55
CA MET A 12 12.46 4.54 13.41
C MET A 12 10.97 4.32 13.67
N GLU A 13 10.18 5.32 13.32
CA GLU A 13 8.73 5.26 13.25
C GLU A 13 8.33 5.42 11.77
N ALA A 14 7.35 4.65 11.31
CA ALA A 14 6.87 4.69 9.94
C ALA A 14 5.35 4.67 9.92
N GLU A 15 4.77 5.63 9.20
CA GLU A 15 3.33 5.85 9.14
C GLU A 15 2.86 6.18 7.72
N ALA A 16 1.55 6.05 7.51
CA ALA A 16 0.92 6.66 6.35
C ALA A 16 0.84 8.18 6.57
N ALA A 17 1.29 8.97 5.60
CA ALA A 17 1.28 10.44 5.72
C ALA A 17 -0.13 11.06 5.64
N HIS A 18 -1.15 10.27 5.32
CA HIS A 18 -2.54 10.72 5.26
C HIS A 18 -3.27 10.43 6.58
N GLY A 19 -4.33 11.18 6.86
CA GLY A 19 -5.21 10.90 7.99
C GLY A 19 -6.09 9.66 7.80
N THR A 20 -7.11 9.49 8.64
CA THR A 20 -7.97 8.29 8.70
C THR A 20 -9.00 8.14 7.58
N VAL A 21 -8.98 9.02 6.58
CA VAL A 21 -9.89 8.98 5.41
C VAL A 21 -11.38 8.89 5.82
N THR A 22 -11.79 9.70 6.80
CA THR A 22 -13.11 9.65 7.45
C THR A 22 -14.29 9.61 6.49
N ARG A 23 -14.21 10.30 5.35
CA ARG A 23 -15.27 10.28 4.33
C ARG A 23 -15.52 8.86 3.80
N HIS A 24 -14.46 8.12 3.49
CA HIS A 24 -14.60 6.74 3.00
C HIS A 24 -15.06 5.82 4.13
N PHE A 25 -14.57 6.03 5.36
CA PHE A 25 -15.04 5.28 6.52
C PHE A 25 -16.55 5.41 6.74
N ARG A 26 -17.14 6.61 6.57
CA ARG A 26 -18.60 6.80 6.67
C ARG A 26 -19.39 6.07 5.59
N GLU A 27 -18.85 5.91 4.38
CA GLU A 27 -19.50 5.11 3.33
C GLU A 27 -19.36 3.61 3.62
N HIS A 28 -18.21 3.17 4.13
CA HIS A 28 -18.01 1.81 4.60
C HIS A 28 -19.00 1.44 5.72
N GLN A 29 -19.23 2.31 6.70
CA GLN A 29 -20.22 2.09 7.76
C GLN A 29 -21.65 1.91 7.23
N LYS A 30 -21.96 2.43 6.04
CA LYS A 30 -23.26 2.26 5.37
C LYS A 30 -23.31 1.00 4.49
N GLY A 31 -22.26 0.17 4.50
CA GLY A 31 -22.14 -1.01 3.64
C GLY A 31 -21.87 -0.68 2.17
N LYS A 32 -21.46 0.55 1.84
CA LYS A 32 -21.18 0.94 0.46
C LYS A 32 -19.73 0.62 0.08
N PRO A 33 -19.46 0.29 -1.20
CA PRO A 33 -18.11 0.04 -1.67
C PRO A 33 -17.26 1.31 -1.56
N THR A 34 -16.00 1.14 -1.17
CA THR A 34 -14.99 2.21 -1.11
C THR A 34 -13.81 1.87 -2.02
N SER A 35 -13.00 2.87 -2.35
CA SER A 35 -11.74 2.69 -3.06
C SER A 35 -10.70 3.61 -2.43
N THR A 36 -10.23 3.17 -1.25
CA THR A 36 -9.19 3.85 -0.48
C THR A 36 -7.87 3.20 -0.81
N ASN A 37 -6.89 3.99 -1.25
CA ASN A 37 -5.56 3.52 -1.57
C ASN A 37 -4.82 3.03 -0.32
N PRO A 38 -4.47 1.73 -0.21
CA PRO A 38 -3.80 1.19 0.97
C PRO A 38 -2.26 1.27 0.88
N ILE A 39 -1.68 1.71 -0.25
CA ILE A 39 -0.24 1.60 -0.51
C ILE A 39 0.58 2.32 0.55
N ALA A 40 0.17 3.52 0.97
CA ALA A 40 0.91 4.27 2.00
C ALA A 40 0.97 3.51 3.34
N SER A 41 -0.15 2.88 3.74
CA SER A 41 -0.24 2.05 4.95
C SER A 41 0.55 0.75 4.82
N ILE A 42 0.55 0.11 3.65
CA ILE A 42 1.40 -1.06 3.38
C ILE A 42 2.87 -0.69 3.47
N PHE A 43 3.25 0.44 2.88
CA PHE A 43 4.63 0.92 2.92
C PHE A 43 5.08 1.31 4.34
N ALA A 44 4.16 1.73 5.22
CA ALA A 44 4.49 1.94 6.63
C ALA A 44 4.95 0.62 7.28
N TRP A 45 4.23 -0.47 7.04
CA TRP A 45 4.63 -1.81 7.47
C TRP A 45 5.95 -2.26 6.87
N THR A 46 6.12 -2.20 5.55
CA THR A 46 7.34 -2.70 4.89
C THR A 46 8.57 -1.89 5.30
N ARG A 47 8.45 -0.57 5.48
CA ARG A 47 9.55 0.25 6.00
C ARG A 47 9.94 -0.19 7.40
N GLY A 48 8.97 -0.35 8.31
CA GLY A 48 9.20 -0.85 9.67
C GLY A 48 9.88 -2.23 9.68
N LEU A 49 9.38 -3.17 8.88
CA LEU A 49 9.95 -4.53 8.76
C LEU A 49 11.36 -4.51 8.19
N ALA A 50 11.62 -3.72 7.14
CA ALA A 50 12.95 -3.58 6.56
C ALA A 50 13.94 -2.98 7.57
N HIS A 51 13.51 -2.02 8.39
CA HIS A 51 14.35 -1.46 9.45
C HIS A 51 14.66 -2.48 10.54
N ARG A 52 13.64 -3.20 11.03
CA ARG A 52 13.82 -4.31 11.98
C ARG A 52 14.79 -5.36 11.42
N GLY A 53 14.60 -5.76 10.16
CA GLY A 53 15.47 -6.69 9.47
C GLY A 53 16.92 -6.23 9.40
N ARG A 54 17.18 -4.94 9.14
CA ARG A 54 18.53 -4.38 9.18
C ARG A 54 19.15 -4.41 10.58
N LEU A 55 18.39 -4.05 11.61
CA LEU A 55 18.87 -4.08 13.00
C LEU A 55 19.24 -5.50 13.46
N ASP A 56 18.53 -6.51 12.95
CA ASP A 56 18.72 -7.92 13.30
C ASP A 56 19.68 -8.66 12.37
N ASN A 57 20.25 -8.00 11.35
CA ASN A 57 20.96 -8.65 10.24
C ASN A 57 20.13 -9.77 9.55
N ASN A 58 18.81 -9.63 9.50
CA ASN A 58 17.86 -10.55 8.88
C ASN A 58 17.55 -10.12 7.44
N GLN A 59 18.45 -10.47 6.52
CA GLN A 59 18.27 -10.17 5.10
C GLN A 59 16.99 -10.79 4.48
N PRO A 60 16.55 -12.01 4.84
CA PRO A 60 15.27 -12.54 4.37
C PRO A 60 14.08 -11.62 4.66
N LEU A 61 14.01 -11.02 5.85
CA LEU A 61 12.94 -10.09 6.21
C LEU A 61 13.01 -8.79 5.39
N VAL A 62 14.22 -8.25 5.16
CA VAL A 62 14.42 -7.08 4.30
C VAL A 62 13.95 -7.38 2.87
N ASN A 63 14.33 -8.53 2.32
CA ASN A 63 13.93 -8.95 0.97
C ASN A 63 12.41 -9.13 0.86
N PHE A 64 11.77 -9.71 1.87
CA PHE A 64 10.31 -9.85 1.93
C PHE A 64 9.61 -8.48 1.90
N ALA A 65 10.06 -7.53 2.72
CA ALA A 65 9.51 -6.18 2.76
C ALA A 65 9.64 -5.46 1.40
N LEU A 66 10.82 -5.52 0.77
CA LEU A 66 11.05 -4.93 -0.55
C LEU A 66 10.23 -5.61 -1.66
N LYS A 67 10.02 -6.92 -1.55
CA LYS A 67 9.17 -7.66 -2.50
C LYS A 67 7.71 -7.22 -2.42
N ILE A 68 7.17 -6.97 -1.23
CA ILE A 68 5.82 -6.40 -1.06
C ILE A 68 5.73 -5.00 -1.70
N GLU A 69 6.74 -4.14 -1.49
CA GLU A 69 6.77 -2.81 -2.13
C GLU A 69 6.75 -2.93 -3.66
N LYS A 70 7.56 -3.84 -4.21
CA LYS A 70 7.58 -4.12 -5.66
C LYS A 70 6.23 -4.60 -6.16
N VAL A 71 5.59 -5.53 -5.45
CA VAL A 71 4.25 -6.05 -5.78
C VAL A 71 3.21 -4.93 -5.87
N CYS A 72 3.27 -3.93 -4.98
CA CYS A 72 2.37 -2.78 -5.04
C CYS A 72 2.57 -1.96 -6.32
N VAL A 73 3.83 -1.66 -6.66
CA VAL A 73 4.19 -0.90 -7.86
C VAL A 73 3.78 -1.67 -9.12
N ASP A 74 4.20 -2.92 -9.24
CA ASP A 74 3.90 -3.76 -10.41
C ASP A 74 2.39 -3.96 -10.62
N THR A 75 1.60 -3.98 -9.55
CA THR A 75 0.13 -4.11 -9.64
C THR A 75 -0.49 -2.86 -10.24
N VAL A 76 -0.08 -1.68 -9.79
CA VAL A 76 -0.53 -0.40 -10.36
C VAL A 76 -0.07 -0.26 -11.81
N GLU A 77 1.18 -0.60 -12.12
CA GLU A 77 1.74 -0.54 -13.48
C GLU A 77 1.04 -1.53 -14.43
N SER A 78 0.50 -2.63 -13.91
CA SER A 78 -0.34 -3.55 -14.69
C SER A 78 -1.77 -3.07 -14.96
N GLY A 79 -2.12 -1.85 -14.51
CA GLY A 79 -3.43 -1.23 -14.69
C GLY A 79 -4.43 -1.51 -13.57
N LEU A 80 -4.06 -2.31 -12.56
CA LEU A 80 -4.92 -2.57 -11.41
C LEU A 80 -4.63 -1.54 -10.32
N MET A 81 -5.57 -0.62 -10.07
CA MET A 81 -5.34 0.48 -9.13
C MET A 81 -6.62 0.96 -8.45
N THR A 82 -6.49 1.77 -7.40
CA THR A 82 -7.61 2.42 -6.72
C THR A 82 -8.05 3.70 -7.43
N LYS A 83 -9.25 4.17 -7.07
CA LYS A 83 -9.96 5.27 -7.75
C LYS A 83 -9.17 6.57 -7.78
N ASP A 84 -8.42 6.86 -6.73
CA ASP A 84 -7.55 8.05 -6.64
C ASP A 84 -6.45 8.03 -7.71
N LEU A 85 -5.82 6.88 -7.96
CA LEU A 85 -4.79 6.74 -8.99
C LEU A 85 -5.41 6.77 -10.39
N ALA A 86 -6.52 6.04 -10.59
CA ALA A 86 -7.23 6.06 -11.85
C ALA A 86 -7.74 7.47 -12.21
N LEU A 87 -8.14 8.27 -11.22
CA LEU A 87 -8.54 9.66 -11.43
C LEU A 87 -7.39 10.53 -11.96
N ILE A 88 -6.14 10.27 -11.56
CA ILE A 88 -4.95 10.97 -12.06
C ILE A 88 -4.75 10.66 -13.56
N ILE A 89 -4.99 9.41 -13.97
CA ILE A 89 -4.77 8.95 -15.35
C ILE A 89 -5.92 9.39 -16.28
N HIS A 90 -7.16 9.15 -15.87
CA HIS A 90 -8.34 9.27 -16.74
C HIS A 90 -9.10 10.58 -16.55
N GLY A 91 -8.87 11.31 -15.45
CA GLY A 91 -9.51 12.59 -15.16
C GLY A 91 -11.04 12.51 -15.25
N LYS A 92 -11.63 13.36 -16.10
CA LYS A 92 -13.11 13.41 -16.31
C LYS A 92 -13.67 12.17 -17.00
N ASN A 93 -12.83 11.41 -17.70
CA ASN A 93 -13.25 10.21 -18.44
C ASN A 93 -13.21 8.95 -17.58
N LEU A 94 -12.97 9.08 -16.26
CA LEU A 94 -12.92 7.97 -15.32
C LEU A 94 -14.23 7.17 -15.32
N LYS A 95 -14.12 5.88 -15.58
CA LYS A 95 -15.19 4.90 -15.50
C LYS A 95 -15.00 3.98 -14.30
N LYS A 96 -16.04 3.21 -13.99
CA LYS A 96 -16.01 2.22 -12.90
C LYS A 96 -15.08 1.04 -13.20
N GLU A 97 -14.83 0.75 -14.47
CA GLU A 97 -13.92 -0.31 -14.93
C GLU A 97 -12.44 0.04 -14.79
N ASP A 98 -12.11 1.33 -14.64
CA ASP A 98 -10.73 1.80 -14.56
C ASP A 98 -10.11 1.67 -13.15
N TYR A 99 -10.89 1.23 -12.15
CA TYR A 99 -10.40 1.10 -10.77
C TYR A 99 -11.06 -0.03 -9.99
N LEU A 100 -10.36 -0.47 -8.95
CA LEU A 100 -10.81 -1.50 -8.00
C LEU A 100 -11.35 -0.88 -6.71
N THR A 101 -12.22 -1.62 -6.02
CA THR A 101 -12.54 -1.31 -4.61
C THR A 101 -11.32 -1.52 -3.73
N THR A 102 -11.36 -1.02 -2.50
CA THR A 102 -10.30 -1.23 -1.50
C THR A 102 -9.98 -2.72 -1.36
N GLU A 103 -11.03 -3.54 -1.22
CA GLU A 103 -10.93 -5.00 -1.06
C GLU A 103 -10.40 -5.65 -2.33
N GLY A 104 -10.93 -5.30 -3.51
CA GLY A 104 -10.47 -5.87 -4.77
C GLY A 104 -9.01 -5.54 -5.09
N PHE A 105 -8.54 -4.35 -4.70
CA PHE A 105 -7.13 -4.00 -4.84
C PHE A 105 -6.24 -4.80 -3.86
N LEU A 106 -6.67 -4.96 -2.60
CA LEU A 106 -5.97 -5.81 -1.63
C LEU A 106 -5.89 -7.28 -2.09
N ASP A 107 -6.96 -7.81 -2.66
CA ASP A 107 -6.97 -9.17 -3.24
C ASP A 107 -6.00 -9.29 -4.42
N ALA A 108 -5.95 -8.29 -5.30
CA ALA A 108 -5.00 -8.26 -6.40
C ALA A 108 -3.54 -8.27 -5.91
N LEU A 109 -3.24 -7.48 -4.87
CA LEU A 109 -1.92 -7.47 -4.23
C LEU A 109 -1.59 -8.82 -3.59
N ALA A 110 -2.52 -9.41 -2.84
CA ALA A 110 -2.33 -10.70 -2.18
C ALA A 110 -2.07 -11.82 -3.21
N ASN A 111 -2.85 -11.87 -4.28
CA ASN A 111 -2.69 -12.84 -5.36
C ASN A 111 -1.34 -12.69 -6.08
N ARG A 112 -0.88 -11.47 -6.34
CA ARG A 112 0.45 -11.23 -6.94
C ARG A 112 1.56 -11.61 -5.97
N LEU A 113 1.44 -11.22 -4.70
CA LEU A 113 2.43 -11.54 -3.68
C LEU A 113 2.59 -13.06 -3.52
N GLN A 114 1.49 -13.81 -3.53
CA GLN A 114 1.54 -15.27 -3.42
C GLN A 114 2.34 -15.90 -4.58
N LYS A 115 2.13 -15.44 -5.82
CA LYS A 115 2.87 -15.90 -7.01
C LYS A 115 4.36 -15.52 -7.00
N GLU A 116 4.70 -14.43 -6.32
CA GLU A 116 6.09 -13.97 -6.21
C GLU A 116 6.86 -14.66 -5.06
N LEU A 117 6.14 -15.32 -4.15
CA LEU A 117 6.69 -16.04 -3.00
C LEU A 117 6.74 -17.56 -3.19
N PHE A 118 5.84 -18.13 -4.01
CA PHE A 118 5.68 -19.57 -4.24
C PHE A 118 5.48 -19.85 -5.74
#